data_AF-A0A662VMG1-F1
#
_entry.id   AF-A0A662VMG1-F1
#
_cell.length_a   1.000
_cell.length_b   1.000
_cell.length_c   1.000
_cell.angle_alpha   90.00
_cell.angle_beta   90.00
_cell.angle_gamma   90.00
#
_symmetry.space_group_name_H-M   'P 1'
#
loop_
_entity.id
_entity.type
_entity.pdbx_description
1 polymer ?
#
loop_
_entity_poly.entity_id
_entity_poly.type
_entity_poly.pdbx_seq_one_letter_code
_entity_poly.pdbx_strand_id
1 'polypeptide(L)'
;ERILNLGDNIEIRPTKYYIGFSPGKRILFVWFYFLKRKKHIRAILWIKKDELDDYRNISKPYKDWGTEIIIKPNSDLDYIMTLIKQSYKKHLS
;
A
#
# COMPACT_ATOMS: atom_id res chain seq x y z
N GLU A 1 -0.80 -9.67 27.34
CA GLU A 1 0.04 -10.76 27.90
C GLU A 1 -0.35 -12.20 27.53
N ARG A 2 -1.42 -12.51 26.77
CA ARG A 2 -2.00 -13.88 26.85
C ARG A 2 -1.67 -14.92 25.76
N ILE A 3 -1.11 -14.56 24.61
CA ILE A 3 -0.92 -15.54 23.51
C ILE A 3 0.35 -16.38 23.70
N LEU A 4 1.42 -15.78 24.24
CA LEU A 4 2.70 -16.47 24.42
C LEU A 4 2.72 -17.44 25.61
N ASN A 5 1.77 -17.32 26.54
CA ASN A 5 1.68 -18.15 27.73
C ASN A 5 0.87 -19.44 27.53
N LEU A 6 0.40 -19.72 26.31
CA LEU A 6 -0.37 -20.93 25.99
C LEU A 6 0.51 -22.18 25.84
N GLY A 7 1.82 -22.02 25.76
CA GLY A 7 2.80 -23.10 25.70
C GLY A 7 4.16 -22.63 25.21
N ASP A 8 5.21 -23.39 25.53
CA ASP A 8 6.61 -23.02 25.26
C ASP A 8 6.99 -23.08 23.76
N ASN A 9 6.09 -23.55 22.90
CA ASN A 9 6.32 -23.76 21.46
C ASN A 9 5.73 -22.66 20.56
N ILE A 10 5.32 -21.52 21.13
CA ILE A 10 4.68 -20.43 20.38
C ILE A 10 5.72 -19.42 19.91
N GLU A 11 5.88 -19.33 18.58
CA GLU A 11 6.76 -18.36 17.92
C GLU A 11 5.94 -17.18 17.34
N ILE A 12 6.36 -15.95 17.61
CA ILE A 12 5.79 -14.77 16.94
C ILE A 12 6.30 -14.73 15.50
N ARG A 13 5.39 -14.85 14.54
CA ARG A 13 5.70 -14.72 13.11
C ARG A 13 4.96 -13.54 12.49
N PRO A 14 5.57 -12.36 12.38
CA PRO A 14 4.94 -11.25 11.67
C PRO A 14 4.80 -11.61 10.19
N THR A 15 3.57 -11.52 9.67
CA THR A 15 3.23 -11.99 8.30
C THR A 15 3.12 -10.87 7.27
N LYS A 16 2.96 -9.62 7.72
CA LYS A 16 2.69 -8.46 6.86
C LYS A 16 3.35 -7.22 7.45
N TYR A 17 4.29 -6.65 6.70
CA TYR A 17 4.91 -5.37 7.03
C TYR A 17 4.39 -4.29 6.09
N TYR A 18 4.35 -3.05 6.57
CA TYR A 18 4.05 -1.92 5.71
C TYR A 18 4.82 -0.67 6.09
N ILE A 19 5.05 0.18 5.08
CA ILE A 19 5.55 1.54 5.27
C ILE A 19 4.47 2.48 4.73
N GLY A 20 4.00 3.39 5.57
CA GLY A 20 3.01 4.39 5.20
C GLY A 20 3.63 5.79 5.11
N PHE A 21 3.18 6.60 4.16
CA PHE A 21 3.61 7.98 3.99
C PHE A 21 2.40 8.93 4.10
N SER A 22 2.53 10.02 4.86
CA SER A 22 1.46 11.01 5.12
C SER A 22 1.97 12.42 4.82
N PRO A 23 1.16 13.30 4.21
CA PRO A 23 1.42 14.73 4.22
C PRO A 23 1.04 15.26 5.62
N GLY A 24 2.03 15.50 6.47
CA GLY A 24 1.75 15.92 7.86
C GLY A 24 1.18 14.78 8.72
N LYS A 25 0.28 15.11 9.66
CA LYS A 25 -0.05 14.23 10.81
C LYS A 25 -1.30 13.32 10.66
N ARG A 26 -2.09 13.39 9.58
CA ARG A 26 -3.46 12.80 9.63
C ARG A 26 -3.78 11.67 8.64
N ILE A 27 -3.37 11.73 7.36
CA ILE A 27 -3.83 10.73 6.37
C ILE A 27 -2.65 10.19 5.57
N LEU A 28 -2.51 8.87 5.54
CA LEU A 28 -1.48 8.20 4.75
C LEU A 28 -1.93 8.18 3.28
N PHE A 29 -1.24 8.92 2.42
CA PHE A 29 -1.55 8.96 0.98
C PHE A 29 -1.12 7.67 0.28
N VAL A 30 -0.14 6.93 0.82
CA VAL A 30 0.25 5.61 0.31
C VAL A 30 0.73 4.68 1.42
N TRP A 31 0.38 3.40 1.29
CA TRP A 31 1.02 2.29 2.01
C TRP A 31 1.70 1.32 1.06
N PHE A 32 2.94 0.96 1.36
CA PHE A 32 3.63 -0.14 0.70
C PHE A 32 3.59 -1.37 1.60
N TYR A 33 2.90 -2.42 1.15
CA TYR A 33 2.84 -3.69 1.85
C TYR A 33 3.89 -4.67 1.31
N PHE A 34 4.67 -5.23 2.24
CA PHE A 34 5.66 -6.27 1.99
C PHE A 34 5.09 -7.60 2.49
N LEU A 35 4.91 -8.53 1.57
CA LEU A 35 4.34 -9.85 1.86
C LEU A 35 5.45 -10.90 1.74
N LYS A 36 5.81 -11.55 2.85
CA LYS A 36 6.98 -12.47 2.96
C LYS A 36 7.05 -13.56 1.88
N ARG A 37 5.92 -13.97 1.30
CA ARG A 37 5.82 -15.02 0.26
C ARG A 37 5.60 -14.49 -1.16
N LYS A 38 5.62 -13.17 -1.36
CA LYS A 38 5.37 -12.56 -2.67
C LYS A 38 6.61 -11.83 -3.15
N LYS A 39 6.96 -12.02 -4.42
CA LYS A 39 8.04 -11.28 -5.10
C LYS A 39 7.56 -9.93 -5.67
N HIS A 40 6.66 -9.26 -4.95
CA HIS A 40 6.09 -7.97 -5.35
C HIS A 40 5.71 -7.16 -4.12
N ILE A 41 5.64 -5.85 -4.31
CA ILE A 41 5.14 -4.89 -3.33
C ILE A 41 3.73 -4.48 -3.75
N ARG A 42 2.83 -4.31 -2.78
CA ARG A 42 1.50 -3.71 -3.05
C ARG A 42 1.52 -2.27 -2.55
N ALA A 43 1.30 -1.31 -3.44
CA ALA A 43 1.06 0.07 -3.07
C ALA A 43 -0.44 0.31 -2.98
N ILE A 44 -0.94 0.74 -1.82
CA ILE A 44 -2.32 1.15 -1.63
C ILE A 44 -2.35 2.66 -1.52
N LEU A 45 -2.99 3.30 -2.49
CA LEU A 45 -3.17 4.74 -2.55
C LEU A 45 -4.49 5.11 -1.85
N TRP A 46 -4.47 6.18 -1.07
CA TRP A 46 -5.69 6.78 -0.52
C TRP A 46 -6.34 7.66 -1.58
N ILE A 47 -6.92 7.05 -2.60
CA ILE A 47 -7.68 7.71 -3.67
C ILE A 47 -8.51 6.63 -4.36
N LYS A 48 -9.76 6.94 -4.73
CA LYS A 48 -10.60 5.95 -5.41
C LYS A 48 -10.14 5.77 -6.86
N LYS A 49 -10.43 4.61 -7.43
CA LYS A 49 -9.92 4.20 -8.75
C LYS A 49 -10.45 5.08 -9.90
N ASP A 50 -11.66 5.60 -9.74
CA ASP A 50 -12.35 6.51 -10.66
C ASP A 50 -11.84 7.96 -10.56
N GLU A 51 -11.16 8.31 -9.47
CA GLU A 51 -10.51 9.62 -9.29
C GLU A 51 -9.04 9.61 -9.74
N LEU A 52 -8.49 8.44 -10.04
CA LEU A 52 -7.10 8.26 -10.46
C LEU A 52 -7.00 8.26 -11.99
N ASP A 53 -6.23 9.19 -12.54
CA ASP A 53 -5.87 9.19 -13.96
C ASP A 53 -4.82 8.11 -14.22
N ASP A 54 -5.32 6.89 -14.45
CA ASP A 54 -4.54 5.69 -14.74
C ASP A 54 -4.80 5.21 -16.19
N TYR A 55 -4.27 5.93 -17.17
CA TYR A 55 -4.42 5.61 -18.59
C TYR A 55 -3.86 4.24 -18.99
N ARG A 56 -2.93 3.68 -18.21
CA ARG A 56 -2.37 2.32 -18.45
C ARG A 56 -3.14 1.20 -17.76
N ASN A 57 -4.19 1.52 -16.99
CA ASN A 57 -5.04 0.56 -16.30
C ASN A 57 -4.24 -0.47 -15.45
N ILE A 58 -3.16 -0.03 -14.80
CA ILE A 58 -2.33 -0.92 -13.96
C ILE A 58 -2.88 -1.07 -12.54
N SER A 59 -3.85 -0.23 -12.17
CA SER A 59 -4.40 -0.16 -10.83
C SER A 59 -5.77 -0.82 -10.71
N LYS A 60 -6.16 -1.17 -9.49
CA LYS A 60 -7.40 -1.88 -9.17
C LYS A 60 -8.08 -1.23 -7.97
N PRO A 61 -9.41 -1.27 -7.84
CA PRO A 61 -10.07 -0.81 -6.62
C PRO A 61 -9.53 -1.55 -5.40
N TYR A 62 -9.20 -0.82 -4.33
CA TYR A 62 -8.86 -1.37 -3.03
C TYR A 62 -9.94 -0.99 -2.02
N LYS A 63 -10.84 -1.93 -1.74
CA LYS A 63 -12.07 -1.66 -0.99
C LYS A 63 -12.85 -0.50 -1.65
N ASP A 64 -13.66 0.19 -0.87
CA ASP A 64 -14.52 1.31 -1.28
C ASP A 64 -13.82 2.68 -1.26
N TRP A 65 -12.63 2.78 -0.67
CA TRP A 65 -11.96 4.05 -0.41
C TRP A 65 -10.59 4.24 -1.08
N GLY A 66 -10.01 3.19 -1.66
CA GLY A 66 -8.62 3.23 -2.12
C GLY A 66 -8.38 2.56 -3.47
N THR A 67 -7.13 2.62 -3.89
CA THR A 67 -6.65 2.01 -5.13
C THR A 67 -5.38 1.21 -4.88
N GLU A 68 -5.29 0.03 -5.45
CA GLU A 68 -4.14 -0.87 -5.38
C GLU A 68 -3.31 -0.85 -6.66
N ILE A 69 -2.00 -0.82 -6.50
CA ILE A 69 -1.01 -1.03 -7.57
C ILE A 69 -0.06 -2.16 -7.14
N ILE A 70 0.19 -3.13 -8.04
CA ILE A 70 1.17 -4.20 -7.83
C ILE A 70 2.49 -3.80 -8.48
N ILE A 71 3.54 -3.66 -7.67
CA ILE A 71 4.88 -3.28 -8.09
C ILE A 71 5.78 -4.52 -8.16
N LYS A 72 6.29 -4.81 -9.36
CA LYS A 72 7.20 -5.92 -9.67
C LYS A 72 8.56 -5.36 -10.13
N PRO A 73 9.63 -6.18 -10.21
CA PRO A 73 10.96 -5.70 -10.63
C PRO A 73 11.01 -4.98 -11.99
N ASN A 74 10.09 -5.30 -12.89
CA ASN A 74 10.00 -4.71 -14.23
C ASN A 74 8.84 -3.71 -14.39
N SER A 75 8.24 -3.27 -13.28
CA SER A 75 7.21 -2.23 -13.32
C SER A 75 7.83 -0.89 -13.67
N ASP A 76 7.10 -0.09 -14.45
CA ASP A 76 7.45 1.31 -14.72
C ASP A 76 7.26 2.14 -13.45
N LEU A 77 8.34 2.35 -12.70
CA LEU A 77 8.31 3.08 -11.44
C LEU A 77 8.01 4.57 -11.64
N ASP A 78 8.44 5.16 -12.76
CA ASP A 78 8.19 6.57 -13.06
C ASP A 78 6.70 6.83 -13.25
N TYR A 79 6.03 5.95 -14.01
CA TYR A 79 4.59 6.01 -14.17
C TYR A 79 3.85 5.74 -12.84
N ILE A 80 4.27 4.73 -12.07
CA ILE A 80 3.67 4.48 -10.75
C ILE A 80 3.81 5.71 -9.83
N MET A 81 4.94 6.42 -9.92
CA MET A 81 5.16 7.64 -9.15
C MET A 81 4.22 8.77 -9.55
N THR A 82 3.79 8.87 -10.82
CA THR A 82 2.77 9.86 -11.22
C THR A 82 1.43 9.57 -10.54
N LEU A 83 1.03 8.30 -10.43
CA LEU A 83 -0.19 7.89 -9.73
C LEU A 83 -0.11 8.17 -8.22
N ILE A 84 1.04 7.86 -7.59
CA ILE A 84 1.29 8.18 -6.17
C ILE A 84 1.20 9.69 -5.93
N LYS A 85 1.76 10.52 -6.82
CA LYS A 85 1.69 11.99 -6.74
C LYS A 85 0.25 12.50 -6.80
N GLN A 86 -0.64 11.87 -7.57
CA GLN A 86 -2.06 12.25 -7.58
C GLN A 86 -2.70 12.04 -6.20
N SER A 87 -2.46 10.89 -5.56
CA SER A 87 -2.95 10.63 -4.20
C SER A 87 -2.35 11.60 -3.17
N TYR A 88 -1.05 11.90 -3.26
CA TYR A 88 -0.41 12.90 -2.41
C TYR A 88 -1.07 14.28 -2.54
N LYS A 89 -1.27 14.77 -3.77
CA LYS A 89 -1.90 16.07 -4.04
C LYS A 89 -3.32 16.18 -3.47
N LYS A 90 -4.08 15.09 -3.50
CA LYS A 90 -5.43 15.02 -2.92
C LYS A 90 -5.45 15.27 -1.40
N HIS A 91 -4.31 15.07 -0.71
CA HIS A 91 -4.21 15.19 0.74
C HIS A 91 -3.36 16.39 1.20
N LEU A 92 -3.02 17.31 0.28
CA LEU A 92 -2.24 18.51 0.59
C LEU A 92 -3.07 19.67 1.16
N SER A 93 -4.38 19.51 1.31
CA SER A 93 -5.31 20.52 1.86
C SER A 93 -5.55 20.36 3.36
#